data_AF-A0A3N5FBZ4-F1
#
_entry.id   AF-A0A3N5FBZ4-F1
#
_cell.length_a   1.000
_cell.length_b   1.000
_cell.length_c   1.000
_cell.angle_alpha   90.00
_cell.angle_beta   90.00
_cell.angle_gamma   90.00
#
_symmetry.space_group_name_H-M   'P 1'
#
loop_
_entity.id
_entity.type
_entity.pdbx_description
1 polymer ?
#
loop_
_entity_poly.entity_id
_entity_poly.type
_entity_poly.pdbx_seq_one_letter_code
_entity_poly.pdbx_strand_id
1 'polypeptide(L)'
;MDCIDCHNRPTHVYENLTEKIDMGLYSKKTNPDLAGIREDSFTVLQKEYASRDEAEEQLVETLVTLQAKRNGKDFVKEHEAVLISSGKYLLEAYLGNVWPDMKVTWGTYKGHNGHQDEADGFGCFRCHDDTHETEFGKTISQDCSLCHDEP
;
A
#
# COMPACT_ATOMS: atom_id res chain seq x y z
N MET A 1 -8.76 9.28 -17.55
CA MET A 1 -10.05 8.69 -17.15
C MET A 1 -10.11 7.28 -17.71
N ASP A 2 -9.29 6.42 -17.13
CA ASP A 2 -9.39 4.97 -17.25
C ASP A 2 -10.42 4.43 -16.23
N CYS A 3 -10.61 3.11 -16.20
CA CYS A 3 -11.53 2.48 -15.25
C CYS A 3 -11.05 2.64 -13.80
N ILE A 4 -9.74 2.67 -13.56
CA ILE A 4 -9.12 2.69 -12.24
C ILE A 4 -9.24 4.08 -11.59
N ASP A 5 -9.20 5.15 -12.40
CA ASP A 5 -9.42 6.54 -12.00
C ASP A 5 -10.77 6.73 -11.27
N CYS A 6 -11.77 5.87 -11.53
CA CYS A 6 -13.10 5.95 -10.91
C CYS A 6 -13.45 4.73 -10.03
N HIS A 7 -12.84 3.57 -10.26
CA HIS A 7 -13.23 2.32 -9.59
C HIS A 7 -12.31 1.86 -8.46
N ASN A 8 -11.21 2.57 -8.15
CA ASN A 8 -10.26 2.17 -7.09
C ASN A 8 -10.83 2.08 -5.66
N ARG A 9 -12.10 2.51 -5.43
CA ARG A 9 -12.84 2.34 -4.17
C ARG A 9 -13.61 1.00 -4.11
N PRO A 10 -14.49 0.65 -5.07
CA PRO A 10 -15.18 -0.64 -5.07
C PRO A 10 -14.31 -1.84 -5.51
N THR A 11 -13.28 -1.65 -6.34
CA THR A 11 -12.42 -2.74 -6.88
C THR A 11 -11.04 -2.22 -7.29
N HIS A 12 -10.03 -3.08 -7.43
CA HIS A 12 -8.64 -2.65 -7.72
C HIS A 12 -8.12 -1.64 -6.67
N VAL A 13 -8.20 -2.03 -5.40
CA VAL A 13 -7.77 -1.19 -4.28
C VAL A 13 -6.25 -1.14 -4.26
N TYR A 14 -5.69 0.04 -4.58
CA TYR A 14 -4.26 0.31 -4.45
C TYR A 14 -3.96 0.80 -3.04
N GLU A 15 -3.45 -0.10 -2.21
CA GLU A 15 -3.09 0.20 -0.82
C GLU A 15 -1.94 1.21 -0.72
N ASN A 16 -1.98 2.06 0.33
CA ASN A 16 -0.85 2.91 0.67
C ASN A 16 0.33 2.04 1.16
N LEU A 17 1.54 2.31 0.66
CA LEU A 17 2.74 1.53 1.01
C LEU A 17 3.00 1.47 2.52
N THR A 18 2.95 2.63 3.19
CA THR A 18 3.24 2.73 4.62
C THR A 18 2.21 1.94 5.43
N GLU A 19 0.93 2.12 5.11
CA GLU A 19 -0.15 1.39 5.77
C GLU A 19 -0.04 -0.11 5.54
N LYS A 20 0.31 -0.53 4.32
CA LYS A 20 0.45 -1.96 4.00
C LYS A 20 1.57 -2.62 4.79
N ILE A 21 2.71 -1.93 4.95
CA ILE A 21 3.82 -2.38 5.79
C ILE A 21 3.39 -2.42 7.26
N ASP A 22 2.82 -1.33 7.76
CA ASP A 22 2.44 -1.21 9.16
C ASP A 22 1.34 -2.22 9.56
N MET A 23 0.37 -2.48 8.66
CA MET A 23 -0.62 -3.54 8.83
C MET A 23 0.02 -4.94 8.84
N GLY A 24 1.05 -5.17 8.03
CA GLY A 24 1.82 -6.42 8.03
C GLY A 24 2.50 -6.67 9.38
N LEU A 25 3.08 -5.62 9.97
CA LEU A 25 3.73 -5.67 11.28
C LEU A 25 2.71 -5.84 12.40
N TYR A 26 1.63 -5.07 12.39
CA TYR A 26 0.57 -5.13 13.40
C TYR A 26 -0.13 -6.50 13.41
N SER A 27 -0.39 -7.06 12.22
CA SER A 27 -0.99 -8.39 12.06
C SER A 27 0.01 -9.56 12.23
N LYS A 28 1.30 -9.26 12.45
CA LYS A 28 2.41 -10.23 12.55
C LYS A 28 2.59 -11.11 11.31
N LYS A 29 2.05 -10.72 10.16
CA LYS A 29 2.36 -11.35 8.86
C LYS A 29 3.81 -11.08 8.46
N THR A 30 4.29 -9.90 8.81
CA THR A 30 5.71 -9.55 8.89
C THR A 30 6.08 -9.56 10.37
N ASN A 31 7.08 -10.35 10.78
CA ASN A 31 7.43 -10.45 12.20
C ASN A 31 8.11 -9.15 12.70
N PRO A 32 7.49 -8.39 13.62
CA PRO A 32 8.03 -7.11 14.10
C PRO A 32 9.25 -7.25 15.02
N ASP A 33 9.53 -8.46 15.53
CA ASP A 33 10.68 -8.71 16.41
C ASP A 33 12.01 -8.78 15.61
N LEU A 34 11.92 -8.88 14.28
CA LEU A 34 13.08 -8.83 13.41
C LEU A 34 13.64 -7.40 13.36
N ALA A 35 14.87 -7.21 13.83
CA ALA A 35 15.50 -5.91 13.86
C ALA A 35 15.53 -5.28 12.46
N GLY A 36 15.03 -4.04 12.34
CA GLY A 36 15.04 -3.27 11.10
C GLY A 36 14.10 -3.77 9.99
N ILE A 37 13.17 -4.66 10.31
CA ILE A 37 12.27 -5.29 9.33
C ILE A 37 11.36 -4.28 8.64
N ARG A 38 10.96 -3.20 9.32
CA ARG A 38 10.11 -2.16 8.76
C ARG A 38 10.84 -1.42 7.65
N GLU A 39 12.06 -0.97 7.91
CA GLU A 39 12.91 -0.27 6.94
C GLU A 39 13.30 -1.16 5.76
N ASP A 40 13.60 -2.43 6.04
CA ASP A 40 13.91 -3.41 4.99
C ASP A 40 12.66 -3.69 4.14
N SER A 41 11.46 -3.69 4.73
CA SER A 41 10.20 -3.82 3.97
C SER A 41 9.99 -2.66 2.99
N PHE A 42 10.29 -1.41 3.39
CA PHE A 42 10.26 -0.27 2.47
C PHE A 42 11.25 -0.47 1.32
N THR A 43 12.50 -0.84 1.65
CA THR A 43 13.55 -1.05 0.65
C THR A 43 13.16 -2.12 -0.37
N VAL A 44 12.57 -3.22 0.10
CA VAL A 44 12.12 -4.33 -0.75
C VAL A 44 10.95 -3.92 -1.64
N LEU A 45 9.92 -3.26 -1.09
CA LEU A 45 8.71 -2.92 -1.84
C LEU A 45 8.90 -1.73 -2.80
N GLN A 46 9.92 -0.90 -2.58
CA GLN A 46 10.27 0.24 -3.45
C GLN A 46 11.37 -0.08 -4.46
N LYS A 47 11.99 -1.27 -4.40
CA LYS A 47 12.92 -1.72 -5.43
C LYS A 47 12.19 -1.79 -6.77
N GLU A 48 12.83 -1.27 -7.82
CA GLU A 48 12.35 -1.42 -9.18
C GLU A 48 12.65 -2.85 -9.66
N TYR A 49 11.58 -3.57 -10.02
CA TYR A 49 11.64 -4.85 -10.71
C TYR A 49 11.12 -4.63 -12.14
N ALA A 50 11.77 -5.21 -13.13
CA ALA A 50 11.40 -5.06 -14.53
C ALA A 50 10.06 -5.75 -14.85
N SER A 51 9.72 -6.82 -14.11
CA SER A 51 8.47 -7.55 -14.26
C SER A 51 7.97 -8.11 -12.93
N ARG A 52 6.72 -8.58 -12.93
CA ARG A 52 6.14 -9.30 -11.79
C ARG A 52 6.84 -10.63 -11.55
N ASP A 53 7.22 -11.34 -12.61
CA ASP A 53 7.98 -12.59 -12.52
C ASP A 53 9.34 -12.35 -11.83
N GLU A 54 10.02 -11.24 -12.17
CA GLU A 54 11.28 -10.89 -11.51
C GLU A 54 11.08 -10.60 -10.00
N ALA A 55 9.97 -9.94 -9.64
CA ALA A 55 9.63 -9.73 -8.25
C ALA A 55 9.36 -11.06 -7.52
N GLU A 56 8.65 -12.00 -8.15
CA GLU A 56 8.41 -13.34 -7.58
C GLU A 56 9.71 -14.11 -7.32
N GLU A 57 10.68 -14.00 -8.23
CA GLU A 57 11.97 -14.66 -8.10
C GLU A 57 12.87 -14.03 -7.04
N GLN A 58 12.91 -12.69 -6.96
CA GLN A 58 13.96 -11.99 -6.22
C GLN A 58 13.52 -11.33 -4.91
N LEU A 59 12.23 -11.05 -4.70
CA LEU A 59 11.80 -10.18 -3.60
C LEU A 59 12.08 -10.79 -2.23
N VAL A 60 11.77 -12.07 -2.04
CA VAL A 60 12.05 -12.80 -0.79
C VAL A 60 13.55 -12.87 -0.53
N GLU A 61 14.35 -13.19 -1.55
CA GLU A 61 15.81 -13.22 -1.43
C GLU A 61 16.40 -11.84 -1.10
N THR A 62 15.81 -10.77 -1.67
CA THR A 62 16.19 -9.39 -1.38
C THR A 62 16.00 -9.08 0.10
N LEU A 63 14.86 -9.46 0.69
CA LEU A 63 14.61 -9.31 2.12
C LEU A 63 15.63 -10.08 2.96
N VAL A 64 15.85 -11.36 2.62
CA VAL A 64 16.80 -12.22 3.34
C VAL A 64 18.22 -11.66 3.27
N THR A 65 18.61 -11.09 2.13
CA THR A 65 19.92 -10.45 1.93
C THR A 65 20.08 -9.19 2.78
N LEU A 66 19.05 -8.35 2.86
CA LEU A 66 19.05 -7.17 3.74
C LEU A 66 19.17 -7.57 5.21
N GLN A 67 18.44 -8.59 5.63
CA GLN A 67 18.48 -9.11 7.00
C GLN A 67 19.82 -9.80 7.31
N ALA A 68 20.44 -10.50 6.35
CA ALA A 68 21.79 -11.03 6.50
C ALA A 68 22.83 -9.92 6.64
N LYS A 69 22.69 -8.82 5.88
CA LYS A 69 23.58 -7.66 5.96
C LYS A 69 23.46 -6.95 7.31
N ARG A 70 22.26 -6.92 7.88
CA ARG A 70 21.96 -6.25 9.15
C ARG A 70 22.38 -7.08 10.37
N ASN A 71 22.01 -8.35 10.38
CA ASN A 71 22.05 -9.19 11.58
C ASN A 71 23.06 -10.35 11.47
N GLY A 72 23.66 -10.56 10.29
CA GLY A 72 24.60 -11.66 10.03
C GLY A 72 23.93 -12.93 9.50
N LYS A 73 24.75 -13.84 8.97
CA LYS A 73 24.27 -15.09 8.34
C LYS A 73 23.68 -16.09 9.34
N ASP A 74 24.22 -16.14 10.55
CA ASP A 74 23.74 -17.05 11.60
C ASP A 74 22.31 -16.67 12.04
N PHE A 75 22.03 -15.37 12.17
CA PHE A 75 20.69 -14.84 12.43
C PHE A 75 19.70 -15.29 11.35
N VAL A 76 20.06 -15.12 10.08
CA VAL A 76 19.19 -15.54 8.97
C VAL A 76 18.92 -17.04 9.00
N LYS A 77 19.94 -17.85 9.32
CA LYS A 77 19.79 -19.30 9.45
C LYS A 77 18.85 -19.70 10.60
N GLU A 78 18.90 -18.98 11.72
CA GLU A 78 18.01 -19.19 12.86
C GLU A 78 16.56 -18.76 12.57
N HIS A 79 16.39 -17.67 11.80
CA HIS A 79 15.08 -17.07 11.51
C HIS A 79 14.56 -17.35 10.10
N GLU A 80 15.11 -18.34 9.40
CA GLU A 80 14.84 -18.60 7.98
C GLU A 80 13.35 -18.69 7.67
N ALA A 81 12.61 -19.51 8.42
CA ALA A 81 11.17 -19.71 8.20
C ALA A 81 10.36 -18.41 8.35
N VAL A 82 10.72 -17.56 9.31
CA VAL A 82 10.05 -16.28 9.61
C VAL A 82 10.38 -15.23 8.54
N LEU A 83 11.63 -15.20 8.06
CA LEU A 83 12.06 -14.32 6.98
C LEU A 83 11.36 -14.69 5.67
N ILE A 84 11.25 -15.98 5.38
CA ILE A 84 10.53 -16.47 4.20
C ILE A 84 9.05 -16.12 4.29
N SER A 85 8.38 -16.32 5.44
CA SER A 85 6.97 -15.97 5.59
C SER A 85 6.73 -14.46 5.47
N SER A 86 7.61 -13.66 6.07
CA SER A 86 7.57 -12.19 5.97
C SER A 86 7.77 -11.73 4.52
N GLY A 87 8.75 -12.30 3.82
CA GLY A 87 9.01 -12.02 2.42
C GLY A 87 7.83 -12.39 1.51
N LYS A 88 7.14 -13.50 1.78
CA LYS A 88 5.93 -13.90 1.04
C LYS A 88 4.79 -12.89 1.21
N TYR A 89 4.59 -12.35 2.41
CA TYR A 89 3.61 -11.29 2.63
C TYR A 89 3.98 -10.01 1.85
N LEU A 90 5.25 -9.63 1.86
CA LEU A 90 5.71 -8.48 1.06
C LEU A 90 5.54 -8.73 -0.44
N LEU A 91 5.79 -9.95 -0.92
CA LEU A 91 5.56 -10.32 -2.31
C LEU A 91 4.06 -10.21 -2.68
N GLU A 92 3.17 -10.72 -1.84
CA GLU A 92 1.72 -10.57 -2.01
C GLU A 92 1.33 -9.09 -2.09
N ALA A 93 1.86 -8.26 -1.19
CA ALA A 93 1.65 -6.82 -1.20
C ALA A 93 2.14 -6.17 -2.51
N TYR A 94 3.33 -6.53 -2.98
CA TYR A 94 3.88 -6.02 -4.24
C TYR A 94 2.99 -6.41 -5.43
N LEU A 95 2.61 -7.68 -5.55
CA LEU A 95 1.79 -8.20 -6.65
C LEU A 95 0.36 -7.66 -6.64
N GLY A 96 -0.14 -7.22 -5.48
CA GLY A 96 -1.43 -6.55 -5.33
C GLY A 96 -1.43 -5.06 -5.68
N ASN A 97 -0.26 -4.42 -5.79
CA ASN A 97 -0.15 -2.97 -5.93
C ASN A 97 0.67 -2.50 -7.12
N VAL A 98 1.59 -3.33 -7.63
CA VAL A 98 2.58 -2.94 -8.63
C VAL A 98 2.38 -3.72 -9.94
N TRP A 99 2.28 -2.96 -11.03
CA TRP A 99 2.21 -3.48 -12.40
C TRP A 99 3.22 -2.72 -13.28
N PRO A 100 4.47 -3.23 -13.41
CA PRO A 100 5.54 -2.55 -14.13
C PRO A 100 5.19 -2.20 -15.58
N ASP A 101 4.58 -3.13 -16.33
CA ASP A 101 4.19 -2.93 -17.73
C ASP A 101 3.18 -1.78 -17.91
N MET A 102 2.35 -1.55 -16.89
CA MET A 102 1.36 -0.47 -16.86
C MET A 102 1.90 0.81 -16.20
N LYS A 103 3.15 0.81 -15.73
CA LYS A 103 3.76 1.89 -14.95
C LYS A 103 2.98 2.24 -13.68
N VAL A 104 2.36 1.24 -13.07
CA VAL A 104 1.60 1.39 -11.83
C VAL A 104 2.47 0.94 -10.66
N THR A 105 2.64 1.82 -9.69
CA THR A 105 3.41 1.61 -8.46
C THR A 105 2.66 2.20 -7.26
N TRP A 106 3.27 2.11 -6.09
CA TRP A 106 2.76 2.70 -4.86
C TRP A 106 2.42 4.18 -5.04
N GLY A 107 1.18 4.55 -4.76
CA GLY A 107 0.71 5.94 -4.88
C GLY A 107 0.38 6.41 -6.29
N THR A 108 0.48 5.56 -7.33
CA THR A 108 -0.02 5.90 -8.68
C THR A 108 -1.51 6.22 -8.66
N TYR A 109 -2.30 5.43 -7.92
CA TYR A 109 -3.72 5.66 -7.71
C TYR A 109 -3.98 5.81 -6.20
N LYS A 110 -4.45 6.98 -5.80
CA LYS A 110 -4.82 7.29 -4.40
C LYS A 110 -6.28 6.92 -4.14
N GLY A 111 -6.58 6.52 -2.90
CA GLY A 111 -7.93 6.12 -2.51
C GLY A 111 -8.91 7.29 -2.53
N HIS A 112 -10.14 7.05 -2.97
CA HIS A 112 -11.23 8.04 -2.88
C HIS A 112 -12.00 7.96 -1.55
N ASN A 113 -11.41 7.37 -0.51
CA ASN A 113 -12.02 7.16 0.79
C ASN A 113 -11.35 8.03 1.87
N GLY A 114 -12.16 8.63 2.73
CA GLY A 114 -11.68 9.45 3.84
C GLY A 114 -11.10 10.79 3.38
N HIS A 115 -10.29 11.40 4.26
CA HIS A 115 -9.75 12.76 4.09
C HIS A 115 -8.23 12.78 3.86
N GLN A 116 -7.58 11.62 3.87
CA GLN A 116 -6.11 11.51 3.94
C GLN A 116 -5.39 12.15 2.75
N ASP A 117 -5.97 12.04 1.56
CA ASP A 117 -5.42 12.57 0.30
C ASP A 117 -6.23 13.78 -0.22
N GLU A 118 -6.99 14.47 0.65
CA GLU A 118 -7.88 15.57 0.25
C GLU A 118 -7.12 16.73 -0.40
N ALA A 119 -5.91 17.03 0.10
CA ALA A 119 -5.06 18.10 -0.40
C ALA A 119 -4.61 17.87 -1.85
N ASP A 120 -4.65 16.61 -2.29
CA ASP A 120 -4.30 16.19 -3.64
C ASP A 120 -5.54 16.00 -4.54
N GLY A 121 -6.74 16.38 -4.06
CA GLY A 121 -8.00 16.28 -4.79
C GLY A 121 -8.66 14.88 -4.73
N PHE A 122 -8.26 14.04 -3.77
CA PHE A 122 -8.84 12.72 -3.55
C PHE A 122 -9.75 12.71 -2.31
N GLY A 123 -10.38 11.57 -2.03
CA GLY A 123 -11.30 11.45 -0.91
C GLY A 123 -12.69 12.02 -1.15
N CYS A 124 -13.45 12.18 -0.06
CA CYS A 124 -14.86 12.58 -0.09
C CYS A 124 -15.07 13.98 -0.68
N PHE A 125 -14.18 14.92 -0.35
CA PHE A 125 -14.28 16.32 -0.77
C PHE A 125 -14.03 16.54 -2.25
N ARG A 126 -13.55 15.54 -3.00
CA ARG A 126 -13.50 15.62 -4.47
C ARG A 126 -14.85 15.95 -5.09
N CYS A 127 -15.96 15.52 -4.48
CA CYS A 127 -17.32 15.84 -4.92
C CYS A 127 -18.10 16.67 -3.90
N HIS A 128 -17.79 16.52 -2.61
CA HIS A 128 -18.36 17.32 -1.54
C HIS A 128 -17.56 18.62 -1.34
N ASP A 129 -17.27 19.41 -2.38
CA ASP A 129 -16.42 20.61 -2.29
C ASP A 129 -17.20 21.94 -2.27
N ASP A 130 -18.54 21.87 -2.29
CA ASP A 130 -19.44 23.03 -2.48
C ASP A 130 -19.21 23.81 -3.79
N THR A 131 -18.41 23.30 -4.72
CA THR A 131 -18.19 23.89 -6.04
C THR A 131 -18.92 23.14 -7.15
N HIS A 132 -19.26 21.87 -6.92
CA HIS A 132 -20.15 21.09 -7.78
C HIS A 132 -21.62 21.51 -7.57
N GLU A 133 -22.00 22.60 -8.23
CA GLU A 133 -23.31 23.25 -8.09
C GLU A 133 -24.19 23.05 -9.34
N THR A 134 -25.47 22.72 -9.14
CA THR A 134 -26.48 22.76 -10.23
C THR A 134 -26.82 24.20 -10.62
N GLU A 135 -27.46 24.42 -11.78
CA GLU A 135 -27.97 25.75 -12.19
C GLU A 135 -28.90 26.43 -11.17
N PHE A 136 -29.46 25.67 -10.21
CA PHE A 136 -30.37 26.16 -9.18
C PHE A 136 -29.73 26.32 -7.80
N GLY A 137 -28.40 26.23 -7.67
CA GLY A 137 -27.73 26.47 -6.38
C GLY A 137 -27.59 25.25 -5.45
N LYS A 138 -27.94 24.05 -5.91
CA LYS A 138 -27.76 22.82 -5.10
C LYS A 138 -26.35 22.26 -5.23
N THR A 139 -25.71 22.01 -4.09
CA THR A 139 -24.43 21.29 -3.98
C THR A 139 -24.61 19.93 -3.32
N ILE A 140 -23.55 19.11 -3.36
CA ILE A 140 -23.48 17.88 -2.57
C ILE A 140 -23.07 18.27 -1.14
N SER A 141 -23.91 17.95 -0.16
CA SER A 141 -23.73 18.38 1.24
C SER A 141 -22.43 17.89 1.87
N GLN A 142 -21.69 18.76 2.55
CA GLN A 142 -20.53 18.43 3.37
C GLN A 142 -20.87 17.95 4.79
N ASP A 143 -22.14 17.66 5.08
CA ASP A 143 -22.55 17.19 6.40
C ASP A 143 -21.87 15.86 6.76
N CYS A 144 -20.99 15.91 7.77
CA CYS A 144 -20.22 14.76 8.26
C CYS A 144 -21.13 13.60 8.71
N SER A 145 -22.33 13.91 9.21
CA SER A 145 -23.28 12.91 9.71
C SER A 145 -23.85 12.01 8.61
N LEU A 146 -23.68 12.38 7.33
CA LEU A 146 -24.09 11.53 6.21
C LEU A 146 -23.28 10.23 6.12
N CYS A 147 -22.07 10.21 6.69
CA CYS A 147 -21.16 9.07 6.65
C CYS A 147 -20.60 8.67 8.03
N HIS A 148 -20.65 9.57 9.01
CA HIS A 148 -20.17 9.35 10.37
C HIS A 148 -21.34 9.44 11.34
N ASP A 149 -21.91 8.30 11.69
CA ASP A 149 -22.86 8.22 12.79
C ASP A 149 -22.10 8.31 14.12
N GLU A 150 -22.63 9.08 15.08
CA GLU A 150 -22.18 8.96 16.47
C GLU A 150 -22.48 7.53 16.95
N PRO A 151 -21.54 6.85 17.63
CA PRO A 151 -21.78 5.52 18.19
C PRO A 151 -22.86 5.52 19.27
#